data_AF-X7F7V5-F1
#
_entry.id   AF-X7F7V5-F1
#
_cell.length_a   1.000
_cell.length_b   1.000
_cell.length_c   1.000
_cell.angle_alpha   90.00
_cell.angle_beta   90.00
_cell.angle_gamma   90.00
#
_symmetry.space_group_name_H-M   'P 1'
#
loop_
_entity.id
_entity.type
_entity.pdbx_description
1 polymer ?
#
loop_
_entity_poly.entity_id
_entity_poly.type
_entity_poly.pdbx_seq_one_letter_code
_entity_poly.pdbx_strand_id
1 'polypeptide(L)'
;MFRILCLLVGLPTICVAAGFGAGLVFETPNDHASTSPATRHAAQERPAPHAETHAEAPAEDADIVQAAARSDETALPKPMLEGRVIRVGRMTVPVRKARSTSYIVVEFGIAMESPEQAQAYGTLDHTIRFRDALLVELTERAKSDAFKGPAIDTEALSAHLRDALAELQPGVEDVLLLQFYKHDVPNA
;
A
#
# COMPACT_ATOMS: atom_id res chain seq x y z
N MET A 1 13.18 -6.43 -45.11
CA MET A 1 11.83 -6.23 -44.56
C MET A 1 11.95 -5.49 -43.22
N PHE A 2 12.44 -4.25 -43.23
CA PHE A 2 12.97 -3.58 -42.03
C PHE A 2 12.89 -2.03 -42.14
N ARG A 3 11.79 -1.53 -42.71
CA ARG A 3 11.61 -0.09 -43.08
C ARG A 3 10.24 0.50 -42.74
N ILE A 4 9.44 -0.18 -41.91
CA ILE A 4 8.06 0.23 -41.57
C ILE A 4 7.89 0.43 -40.03
N LEU A 5 8.90 0.07 -39.22
CA LEU A 5 8.84 0.11 -37.75
C LEU A 5 9.41 1.43 -37.15
N CYS A 6 9.11 2.58 -37.75
CA CYS A 6 9.60 3.89 -37.27
C CYS A 6 8.49 4.95 -37.14
N LEU A 7 7.20 4.57 -37.15
CA LEU A 7 6.09 5.51 -37.32
C LEU A 7 4.98 5.35 -36.25
N LEU A 8 5.37 5.21 -34.98
CA LEU A 8 4.43 5.30 -33.84
C LEU A 8 5.06 5.96 -32.59
N VAL A 9 5.85 7.02 -32.78
CA VAL A 9 6.41 7.84 -31.68
C VAL A 9 6.11 9.31 -31.99
N GLY A 10 5.24 9.95 -31.19
CA GLY A 10 5.02 11.40 -31.28
C GLY A 10 3.60 11.94 -31.07
N LEU A 11 2.79 11.42 -30.14
CA LEU A 11 1.42 11.94 -29.92
C LEU A 11 0.85 12.00 -28.47
N PRO A 12 1.63 12.37 -27.43
CA PRO A 12 0.99 12.85 -26.19
C PRO A 12 1.67 14.11 -25.60
N THR A 13 1.89 15.18 -26.38
CA THR A 13 2.53 16.43 -25.90
C THR A 13 1.71 17.69 -26.19
N ILE A 14 0.38 17.63 -26.04
CA ILE A 14 -0.54 18.77 -26.33
C ILE A 14 -1.39 19.20 -25.12
N CYS A 15 -1.53 18.41 -24.06
CA CYS A 15 -2.45 18.69 -22.95
C CYS A 15 -1.83 19.44 -21.75
N VAL A 16 -1.07 20.51 -21.98
CA VAL A 16 -0.57 21.40 -20.89
C VAL A 16 -0.62 22.88 -21.32
N ALA A 17 -1.81 23.51 -21.29
CA ALA A 17 -1.97 24.99 -21.31
C ALA A 17 -3.45 25.45 -21.16
N ALA A 18 -4.19 25.02 -20.12
CA ALA A 18 -5.49 25.63 -19.78
C ALA A 18 -5.93 25.27 -18.35
N GLY A 19 -5.55 26.07 -17.35
CA GLY A 19 -5.99 25.77 -15.96
C GLY A 19 -5.27 26.48 -14.82
N PHE A 20 -4.95 27.77 -14.93
CA PHE A 20 -4.55 28.55 -13.76
C PHE A 20 -4.97 30.03 -13.91
N GLY A 21 -5.86 30.50 -13.04
CA GLY A 21 -6.21 31.92 -12.91
C GLY A 21 -7.70 32.26 -12.83
N ALA A 22 -8.25 32.27 -11.61
CA ALA A 22 -9.29 33.21 -11.13
C ALA A 22 -9.65 32.84 -9.68
N GLY A 23 -9.04 33.50 -8.69
CA GLY A 23 -9.22 33.13 -7.27
C GLY A 23 -8.77 34.19 -6.27
N LEU A 24 -8.80 35.46 -6.66
CA LEU A 24 -8.59 36.60 -5.76
C LEU A 24 -9.63 37.68 -6.06
N VAL A 25 -9.95 38.47 -5.03
CA VAL A 25 -10.94 39.56 -5.00
C VAL A 25 -12.39 39.06 -5.00
N PHE A 26 -13.02 39.06 -3.83
CA PHE A 26 -13.98 40.11 -3.46
C PHE A 26 -14.22 40.12 -1.95
N GLU A 27 -13.74 41.18 -1.30
CA GLU A 27 -14.20 41.60 0.03
C GLU A 27 -14.77 43.01 -0.11
N THR A 28 -16.06 43.17 0.16
CA THR A 28 -16.69 44.47 0.41
C THR A 28 -17.87 44.30 1.38
N PRO A 29 -17.98 45.14 2.42
CA PRO A 29 -19.10 45.12 3.36
C PRO A 29 -20.30 45.90 2.82
N ASN A 30 -21.52 45.58 3.29
CA ASN A 30 -22.32 46.59 3.99
C ASN A 30 -23.52 45.99 4.75
N ASP A 31 -23.83 46.62 5.88
CA ASP A 31 -25.13 46.55 6.55
C ASP A 31 -26.24 47.15 5.69
N HIS A 32 -27.43 46.55 5.72
CA HIS A 32 -28.72 47.24 5.72
C HIS A 32 -29.79 46.25 6.24
N ALA A 33 -30.80 46.58 7.05
CA ALA A 33 -31.12 47.68 7.95
C ALA A 33 -32.55 47.38 8.42
N SER A 34 -32.88 47.53 9.70
CA SER A 34 -34.28 47.55 10.17
C SER A 34 -34.40 48.41 11.42
N THR A 35 -35.52 49.11 11.54
CA THR A 35 -35.60 50.40 12.23
C THR A 35 -36.28 50.32 13.59
N SER A 36 -35.49 50.49 14.67
CA SER A 36 -35.83 51.15 15.97
C SER A 36 -36.99 50.61 16.85
N PRO A 37 -37.09 50.93 18.17
CA PRO A 37 -36.10 51.49 19.11
C PRO A 37 -35.79 50.59 20.35
N ALA A 38 -34.87 51.04 21.21
CA ALA A 38 -34.36 50.35 22.42
C ALA A 38 -35.43 50.07 23.52
N THR A 39 -35.33 49.01 24.34
CA THR A 39 -34.59 48.94 25.65
C THR A 39 -35.10 47.67 26.42
N ARG A 40 -34.37 46.79 27.14
CA ARG A 40 -32.94 46.61 27.53
C ARG A 40 -32.61 45.08 27.66
N HIS A 41 -31.59 44.70 28.45
CA HIS A 41 -31.12 43.31 28.65
C HIS A 41 -31.88 42.45 29.69
N ALA A 42 -32.12 41.19 29.30
CA ALA A 42 -32.07 39.97 30.12
C ALA A 42 -30.88 39.13 29.57
N ALA A 43 -29.99 38.49 30.34
CA ALA A 43 -30.17 37.41 31.33
C ALA A 43 -30.40 36.01 30.71
N GLN A 44 -29.31 35.22 30.74
CA GLN A 44 -29.26 33.79 31.14
C GLN A 44 -29.51 32.65 30.12
N GLU A 45 -28.79 31.54 30.40
CA GLU A 45 -28.99 30.12 30.03
C GLU A 45 -28.52 29.51 28.68
N ARG A 46 -27.74 28.41 28.83
CA ARG A 46 -27.55 27.27 27.90
C ARG A 46 -28.77 26.32 28.03
N PRO A 47 -29.05 25.34 27.13
CA PRO A 47 -28.12 24.59 26.27
C PRO A 47 -28.60 24.23 24.84
N ALA A 48 -27.80 23.45 24.10
CA ALA A 48 -28.13 22.84 22.80
C ALA A 48 -29.08 21.62 22.95
N PRO A 49 -29.76 21.11 21.89
CA PRO A 49 -29.12 20.16 20.93
C PRO A 49 -29.68 20.10 19.47
N HIS A 50 -29.07 19.21 18.65
CA HIS A 50 -29.47 18.69 17.31
C HIS A 50 -29.30 19.63 16.08
N ALA A 51 -28.50 19.29 15.04
CA ALA A 51 -28.61 18.26 13.95
C ALA A 51 -29.28 18.87 12.68
N GLU A 52 -28.93 18.61 11.39
CA GLU A 52 -28.13 17.57 10.70
C GLU A 52 -27.36 18.10 9.45
N THR A 53 -26.29 17.39 9.05
CA THR A 53 -25.86 16.97 7.68
C THR A 53 -26.06 17.83 6.40
N HIS A 54 -24.96 18.18 5.68
CA HIS A 54 -24.57 17.60 4.37
C HIS A 54 -23.19 18.08 3.80
N ALA A 55 -22.55 17.19 3.01
CA ALA A 55 -21.38 17.22 2.07
C ALA A 55 -20.75 18.56 1.55
N GLU A 56 -19.58 18.64 0.88
CA GLU A 56 -18.63 17.65 0.30
C GLU A 56 -17.17 18.24 0.15
N ALA A 57 -16.21 17.48 -0.39
CA ALA A 57 -14.79 17.86 -0.61
C ALA A 57 -14.55 18.68 -1.93
N PRO A 58 -13.34 19.21 -2.22
CA PRO A 58 -12.16 18.46 -2.73
C PRO A 58 -10.84 18.80 -1.99
N ALA A 59 -9.83 17.92 -1.84
CA ALA A 59 -8.96 17.26 -2.82
C ALA A 59 -7.92 18.18 -3.51
N GLU A 60 -6.68 18.17 -3.00
CA GLU A 60 -5.46 18.36 -3.80
C GLU A 60 -4.49 17.21 -3.52
N ASP A 61 -4.08 16.52 -4.59
CA ASP A 61 -3.11 15.42 -4.60
C ASP A 61 -1.95 15.83 -5.50
N ALA A 62 -0.81 16.15 -4.89
CA ALA A 62 0.47 16.32 -5.57
C ALA A 62 1.63 16.17 -4.57
N ASP A 63 2.71 15.56 -5.05
CA ASP A 63 4.04 15.54 -4.42
C ASP A 63 4.27 14.66 -3.16
N ILE A 64 3.82 13.40 -3.22
CA ILE A 64 4.51 12.29 -2.50
C ILE A 64 4.90 11.16 -3.47
N VAL A 65 5.60 11.51 -4.56
CA VAL A 65 6.11 10.55 -5.57
C VAL A 65 7.65 10.49 -5.59
N GLN A 66 8.30 10.71 -4.44
CA GLN A 66 9.78 10.62 -4.37
C GLN A 66 10.38 10.30 -2.97
N ALA A 67 9.76 9.43 -2.15
CA ALA A 67 10.29 9.14 -0.80
C ALA A 67 10.34 7.65 -0.35
N ALA A 68 9.85 6.69 -1.15
CA ALA A 68 9.82 5.27 -0.76
C ALA A 68 10.95 4.41 -1.36
N ALA A 69 12.03 5.02 -1.83
CA ALA A 69 13.15 4.36 -2.53
C ALA A 69 14.42 4.22 -1.65
N ARG A 70 14.26 4.00 -0.34
CA ARG A 70 15.35 3.67 0.60
C ARG A 70 14.87 2.75 1.73
N SER A 71 14.69 1.48 1.39
CA SER A 71 14.70 0.37 2.36
C SER A 71 15.85 -0.56 2.01
N ASP A 72 17.07 -0.06 2.18
CA ASP A 72 18.33 -0.78 1.91
C ASP A 72 18.89 -1.31 3.24
N GLU A 73 18.08 -2.11 3.96
CA GLU A 73 18.43 -2.68 5.28
C GLU A 73 17.98 -4.14 5.45
N THR A 74 17.77 -4.88 4.35
CA THR A 74 17.78 -6.36 4.37
C THR A 74 18.21 -6.96 3.02
N ALA A 75 19.02 -6.22 2.26
CA ALA A 75 19.60 -6.72 1.02
C ALA A 75 20.65 -7.79 1.31
N LEU A 76 20.20 -9.05 1.48
CA LEU A 76 21.06 -10.23 1.48
C LEU A 76 22.06 -10.12 0.32
N PRO A 77 23.36 -10.37 0.55
CA PRO A 77 24.38 -10.11 -0.44
C PRO A 77 24.06 -10.87 -1.72
N LYS A 78 23.85 -10.12 -2.80
CA LYS A 78 23.42 -10.61 -4.12
C LYS A 78 24.04 -11.95 -4.57
N PRO A 79 25.36 -12.22 -4.42
CA PRO A 79 25.94 -13.51 -4.78
C PRO A 79 25.49 -14.72 -3.93
N MET A 80 24.93 -14.55 -2.73
CA MET A 80 24.34 -15.66 -1.96
C MET A 80 22.96 -16.09 -2.49
N LEU A 81 22.26 -15.18 -3.20
CA LEU A 81 20.95 -15.43 -3.79
C LEU A 81 21.07 -16.17 -5.14
N GLU A 82 22.17 -15.94 -5.86
CA GLU A 82 22.38 -16.40 -7.23
C GLU A 82 22.77 -17.89 -7.29
N GLY A 83 21.77 -18.76 -7.12
CA GLY A 83 21.86 -20.20 -7.34
C GLY A 83 21.13 -21.06 -6.31
N ARG A 84 20.90 -20.53 -5.10
CA ARG A 84 20.20 -21.23 -4.00
C ARG A 84 18.78 -20.74 -3.73
N VAL A 85 18.32 -19.69 -4.42
CA VAL A 85 17.01 -19.08 -4.18
C VAL A 85 16.02 -19.35 -5.31
N ILE A 86 14.89 -19.95 -4.95
CA ILE A 86 13.73 -20.11 -5.83
C ILE A 86 12.87 -18.84 -5.72
N ARG A 87 12.64 -18.14 -6.83
CA ARG A 87 11.68 -17.01 -6.85
C ARG A 87 10.26 -17.53 -7.00
N VAL A 88 9.42 -17.28 -6.00
CA VAL A 88 8.00 -17.67 -6.03
C VAL A 88 7.15 -16.59 -6.70
N GLY A 89 7.55 -15.32 -6.57
CA GLY A 89 6.92 -14.18 -7.21
C GLY A 89 6.16 -13.27 -6.23
N ARG A 90 5.37 -12.34 -6.79
CA ARG A 90 4.68 -11.31 -6.00
C ARG A 90 3.27 -11.73 -5.59
N MET A 91 2.94 -11.50 -4.32
CA MET A 91 1.62 -11.72 -3.73
C MET A 91 1.06 -10.41 -3.17
N THR A 92 -0.26 -10.32 -3.05
CA THR A 92 -0.95 -9.21 -2.38
C THR A 92 -2.06 -9.77 -1.50
N VAL A 93 -2.04 -9.43 -0.20
CA VAL A 93 -3.02 -9.89 0.78
C VAL A 93 -3.66 -8.69 1.48
N PRO A 94 -5.02 -8.60 1.52
CA PRO A 94 -5.72 -7.53 2.21
C PRO A 94 -5.87 -7.82 3.72
N VAL A 95 -5.51 -6.85 4.55
CA VAL A 95 -5.79 -6.82 6.00
C VAL A 95 -6.93 -5.85 6.25
N ARG A 96 -8.09 -6.35 6.68
CA ARG A 96 -9.25 -5.51 7.01
C ARG A 96 -9.07 -4.87 8.39
N LYS A 97 -9.18 -3.54 8.44
CA LYS A 97 -9.27 -2.72 9.65
C LYS A 97 -10.70 -2.14 9.76
N ALA A 98 -11.00 -1.48 10.87
CA ALA A 98 -12.33 -0.90 11.11
C ALA A 98 -12.74 0.22 10.15
N ARG A 99 -11.78 0.96 9.56
CA ARG A 99 -12.01 2.11 8.66
C ARG A 99 -11.15 2.11 7.39
N SER A 100 -10.38 1.05 7.18
CA SER A 100 -9.48 0.92 6.02
C SER A 100 -9.19 -0.55 5.72
N THR A 101 -8.57 -0.81 4.58
CA THR A 101 -7.98 -2.08 4.21
C THR A 101 -6.50 -1.83 3.89
N SER A 102 -5.59 -2.49 4.61
CA SER A 102 -4.18 -2.47 4.25
C SER A 102 -3.93 -3.52 3.17
N TYR A 103 -3.36 -3.14 2.04
CA TYR A 103 -2.79 -4.09 1.09
C TYR A 103 -1.33 -4.31 1.44
N ILE A 104 -1.00 -5.53 1.84
CA ILE A 104 0.39 -5.97 1.99
C ILE A 104 0.81 -6.58 0.66
N VAL A 105 1.92 -6.10 0.11
CA VAL A 105 2.49 -6.60 -1.13
C VAL A 105 3.88 -7.13 -0.83
N VAL A 106 4.14 -8.37 -1.23
CA VAL A 106 5.39 -9.08 -0.93
C VAL A 106 5.90 -9.76 -2.20
N GLU A 107 7.18 -9.67 -2.49
CA GLU A 107 7.85 -10.57 -3.44
C GLU A 107 8.62 -11.63 -2.65
N PHE A 108 8.29 -12.91 -2.88
CA PHE A 108 8.87 -14.03 -2.13
C PHE A 108 9.99 -14.73 -2.90
N GLY A 109 11.07 -15.01 -2.18
CA GLY A 109 12.07 -16.02 -2.52
C GLY A 109 12.14 -17.10 -1.44
N ILE A 110 12.57 -18.30 -1.79
CA ILE A 110 12.83 -19.38 -0.83
C ILE A 110 14.30 -19.75 -0.96
N ALA A 111 15.06 -19.62 0.12
CA ALA A 111 16.43 -20.10 0.20
C ALA A 111 16.42 -21.61 0.47
N MET A 112 17.12 -22.37 -0.36
CA MET A 112 17.34 -23.80 -0.17
C MET A 112 18.76 -24.06 0.36
N GLU A 113 18.94 -25.14 1.12
CA GLU A 113 20.24 -25.53 1.67
C GLU A 113 21.33 -25.57 0.59
N SER A 114 21.00 -26.13 -0.58
CA SER A 114 21.94 -26.32 -1.70
C SER A 114 21.41 -25.80 -3.05
N PRO A 115 22.30 -25.41 -3.99
CA PRO A 115 21.89 -24.97 -5.32
C PRO A 115 21.30 -26.09 -6.19
N GLU A 116 21.61 -27.35 -5.90
CA GLU A 116 21.00 -28.52 -6.52
C GLU A 116 19.55 -28.69 -6.06
N GLN A 117 19.26 -28.50 -4.76
CA GLN A 117 17.89 -28.47 -4.25
C GLN A 117 17.09 -27.31 -4.87
N ALA A 118 17.68 -26.12 -4.96
CA ALA A 118 17.04 -24.96 -5.60
C ALA A 118 16.69 -25.20 -7.08
N GLN A 119 17.53 -25.95 -7.81
CA GLN A 119 17.22 -26.37 -9.19
C GLN A 119 16.14 -27.45 -9.24
N ALA A 120 16.17 -28.45 -8.35
CA ALA A 120 15.21 -29.55 -8.31
C ALA A 120 13.80 -29.09 -7.91
N TYR A 121 13.70 -28.18 -6.94
CA TYR A 121 12.43 -27.62 -6.47
C TYR A 121 12.05 -26.29 -7.15
N GLY A 122 12.92 -25.74 -8.01
CA GLY A 122 12.63 -24.58 -8.85
C GLY A 122 11.71 -24.85 -10.04
N THR A 123 11.15 -26.06 -10.17
CA THR A 123 10.17 -26.38 -11.21
C THR A 123 8.83 -25.67 -10.95
N LEU A 124 8.03 -25.51 -12.01
CA LEU A 124 6.74 -24.82 -11.92
C LEU A 124 5.81 -25.47 -10.90
N ASP A 125 5.73 -26.80 -10.85
CA ASP A 125 4.83 -27.54 -9.97
C ASP A 125 5.14 -27.31 -8.48
N HIS A 126 6.42 -27.33 -8.10
CA HIS A 126 6.86 -27.04 -6.73
C HIS A 126 6.68 -25.55 -6.41
N THR A 127 7.00 -24.66 -7.36
CA THR A 127 6.81 -23.20 -7.20
C THR A 127 5.34 -22.85 -6.96
N ILE A 128 4.39 -23.52 -7.63
CA ILE A 128 2.95 -23.37 -7.38
C ILE A 128 2.60 -23.85 -5.95
N ARG A 129 3.09 -25.00 -5.52
CA ARG A 129 2.83 -25.50 -4.15
C ARG A 129 3.36 -24.55 -3.07
N PHE A 130 4.58 -24.05 -3.25
CA PHE A 130 5.16 -23.02 -2.37
C PHE A 130 4.33 -21.74 -2.37
N ARG A 131 3.91 -21.25 -3.55
CA ARG A 131 3.06 -20.06 -3.67
C ARG A 131 1.75 -20.23 -2.91
N ASP A 132 1.10 -21.38 -3.09
CA ASP A 132 -0.21 -21.63 -2.51
C ASP A 132 -0.12 -21.81 -0.99
N ALA A 133 0.93 -22.45 -0.47
CA ALA A 133 1.22 -22.53 0.97
C ALA A 133 1.50 -21.15 1.59
N LEU A 134 2.38 -20.35 0.97
CA LEU A 134 2.68 -18.98 1.41
C LEU A 134 1.43 -18.08 1.41
N LEU A 135 0.53 -18.23 0.42
CA LEU A 135 -0.73 -17.50 0.36
C LEU A 135 -1.68 -17.90 1.50
N VAL A 136 -1.77 -19.19 1.85
CA VAL A 136 -2.59 -19.67 2.98
C VAL A 136 -2.07 -19.06 4.29
N GLU A 137 -0.78 -19.21 4.59
CA GLU A 137 -0.18 -18.70 5.82
C GLU A 137 -0.28 -17.18 5.95
N LEU A 138 0.01 -16.45 4.88
CA LEU A 138 -0.09 -14.99 4.86
C LEU A 138 -1.54 -14.51 5.02
N THR A 139 -2.52 -15.23 4.45
CA THR A 139 -3.95 -14.93 4.60
C THR A 139 -4.48 -15.25 5.99
N GLU A 140 -3.97 -16.29 6.65
CA GLU A 140 -4.33 -16.58 8.04
C GLU A 140 -3.74 -15.52 8.99
N ARG A 141 -2.44 -15.23 8.85
CA ARG A 141 -1.77 -14.18 9.63
C ARG A 141 -2.37 -12.78 9.41
N ALA A 142 -2.88 -12.48 8.22
CA ALA A 142 -3.58 -11.23 7.92
C ALA A 142 -4.85 -10.97 8.77
N LYS A 143 -5.40 -11.98 9.44
CA LYS A 143 -6.53 -11.83 10.38
C LYS A 143 -6.08 -11.32 11.76
N SER A 144 -4.80 -11.55 12.12
CA SER A 144 -4.23 -11.21 13.42
C SER A 144 -4.07 -9.70 13.64
N ASP A 145 -3.98 -9.28 14.90
CA ASP A 145 -3.78 -7.86 15.23
C ASP A 145 -2.36 -7.37 14.93
N ALA A 146 -1.37 -8.28 14.93
CA ALA A 146 0.00 -7.97 14.50
C ALA A 146 0.02 -7.40 13.07
N PHE A 147 -0.82 -7.92 12.18
CA PHE A 147 -0.95 -7.44 10.80
C PHE A 147 -1.73 -6.12 10.68
N LYS A 148 -2.55 -5.77 11.68
CA LYS A 148 -3.30 -4.50 11.73
C LYS A 148 -2.47 -3.34 12.28
N GLY A 149 -1.38 -3.61 12.99
CA GLY A 149 -0.46 -2.61 13.55
C GLY A 149 0.18 -1.68 12.50
N PRO A 150 0.88 -0.60 12.93
CA PRO A 150 1.51 0.36 12.03
C PRO A 150 2.67 -0.26 11.23
N ALA A 151 3.43 -1.16 11.85
CA ALA A 151 4.48 -1.95 11.22
C ALA A 151 4.16 -3.45 11.36
N ILE A 152 4.85 -4.29 10.59
CA ILE A 152 4.80 -5.75 10.68
C ILE A 152 6.23 -6.21 10.89
N ASP A 153 6.44 -7.10 11.86
CA ASP A 153 7.73 -7.75 12.10
C ASP A 153 8.01 -8.74 10.95
N THR A 154 8.96 -8.38 10.10
CA THR A 154 9.34 -9.14 8.91
C THR A 154 10.17 -10.39 9.25
N GLU A 155 10.96 -10.36 10.32
CA GLU A 155 11.76 -11.49 10.79
C GLU A 155 10.88 -12.55 11.47
N ALA A 156 9.93 -12.12 12.29
CA ALA A 156 8.92 -13.02 12.85
C ALA A 156 7.91 -13.52 11.80
N LEU A 157 7.89 -12.93 10.60
CA LEU A 157 7.13 -13.42 9.45
C LEU A 157 7.94 -14.42 8.61
N SER A 158 9.19 -14.12 8.25
CA SER A 158 10.07 -15.05 7.52
C SER A 158 10.26 -16.35 8.30
N ALA A 159 10.57 -16.27 9.60
CA ALA A 159 10.73 -17.45 10.45
C ALA A 159 9.47 -18.33 10.50
N HIS A 160 8.28 -17.73 10.65
CA HIS A 160 7.02 -18.49 10.62
C HIS A 160 6.76 -19.14 9.27
N LEU A 161 6.97 -18.40 8.17
CA LEU A 161 6.76 -18.94 6.83
C LEU A 161 7.77 -20.06 6.52
N ARG A 162 9.02 -19.93 6.96
CA ARG A 162 10.01 -21.01 6.90
C ARG A 162 9.52 -22.24 7.65
N ASP A 163 9.07 -22.09 8.89
CA ASP A 163 8.61 -23.21 9.72
C ASP A 163 7.43 -23.94 9.06
N ALA A 164 6.45 -23.19 8.54
CA ALA A 164 5.32 -23.76 7.79
C ALA A 164 5.74 -24.43 6.46
N LEU A 165 6.75 -23.90 5.75
CA LEU A 165 7.24 -24.49 4.51
C LEU A 165 8.15 -25.71 4.75
N ALA A 166 8.85 -25.77 5.89
CA ALA A 166 9.68 -26.91 6.27
C ALA A 166 8.86 -28.17 6.55
N GLU A 167 7.61 -28.02 7.03
CA GLU A 167 6.65 -29.15 7.14
C GLU A 167 6.23 -29.68 5.76
N LEU A 168 6.13 -28.81 4.75
CA LEU A 168 5.73 -29.19 3.39
C LEU A 168 6.88 -29.81 2.58
N GLN A 169 8.10 -29.26 2.71
CA GLN A 169 9.24 -29.63 1.89
C GLN A 169 10.56 -29.53 2.69
N PRO A 170 11.29 -30.65 2.91
CA PRO A 170 12.62 -30.58 3.50
C PRO A 170 13.61 -29.88 2.56
N GLY A 171 14.60 -29.21 3.15
CA GLY A 171 15.63 -28.44 2.43
C GLY A 171 15.40 -26.93 2.35
N VAL A 172 14.29 -26.42 2.90
CA VAL A 172 14.05 -24.98 3.04
C VAL A 172 14.93 -24.42 4.15
N GLU A 173 15.88 -23.56 3.81
CA GLU A 173 16.76 -22.85 4.75
C GLU A 173 16.03 -21.62 5.33
N ASP A 174 15.39 -20.81 4.49
CA ASP A 174 14.68 -19.59 4.89
C ASP A 174 13.66 -19.09 3.85
N VAL A 175 12.72 -18.23 4.25
CA VAL A 175 11.76 -17.54 3.37
C VAL A 175 12.09 -16.05 3.28
N LEU A 176 12.55 -15.64 2.10
CA LEU A 176 13.07 -14.31 1.84
C LEU A 176 11.98 -13.36 1.37
N LEU A 177 11.81 -12.24 2.10
CA LEU A 177 10.92 -11.14 1.75
C LEU A 177 11.66 -10.16 0.82
N LEU A 178 11.87 -10.55 -0.44
CA LEU A 178 12.68 -9.83 -1.43
C LEU A 178 12.19 -8.39 -1.68
N GLN A 179 10.88 -8.17 -1.56
CA GLN A 179 10.25 -6.87 -1.43
C GLN A 179 9.12 -7.00 -0.41
N PHE A 180 8.93 -6.00 0.45
CA PHE A 180 7.81 -5.95 1.39
C PHE A 180 7.33 -4.50 1.53
N TYR A 181 6.06 -4.24 1.28
CA TYR A 181 5.44 -2.96 1.60
C TYR A 181 3.97 -3.10 1.99
N LYS A 182 3.48 -2.11 2.73
CA LYS A 182 2.12 -2.04 3.24
C LYS A 182 1.52 -0.69 2.87
N HIS A 183 0.32 -0.70 2.29
CA HIS A 183 -0.39 0.52 1.90
C HIS A 183 -1.82 0.49 2.43
N ASP A 184 -2.24 1.53 3.16
CA ASP A 184 -3.58 1.65 3.73
C ASP A 184 -4.53 2.40 2.79
N VAL A 185 -5.64 1.77 2.42
CA VAL A 185 -6.70 2.36 1.60
C VAL A 185 -7.95 2.55 2.48
N PRO A 186 -8.52 3.77 2.60
CA PRO A 186 -9.76 3.99 3.35
C PRO A 186 -10.92 3.14 2.81
N ASN A 187 -11.79 2.68 3.71
CA ASN A 187 -13.08 2.11 3.32
C ASN A 187 -14.06 3.27 3.15
N ALA A 188 -14.80 3.30 2.04
CA ALA A 188 -15.91 4.22 1.80
C ALA A 188 -17.17 3.80 2.57
#